data_AF-A0A946M367-F1
#
_entry.id   AF-A0A946M367-F1
#
_cell.length_a   1.000
_cell.length_b   1.000
_cell.length_c   1.000
_cell.angle_alpha   90.00
_cell.angle_beta   90.00
_cell.angle_gamma   90.00
#
_symmetry.space_group_name_H-M   'P 1'
#
loop_
_entity.id
_entity.type
_entity.pdbx_description
1 polymer ?
#
loop_
_entity_poly.entity_id
_entity_poly.type
_entity_poly.pdbx_seq_one_letter_code
_entity_poly.pdbx_strand_id
1 'polypeptide(L)'
;MNNQIQKFCDSSMSTIEGWFGRAFGKELNPMYYLGALTVYLFYIVLVSGIYVFVLYESSIFGAWSSLEYMSNELRWSAGIMRSLHRYASDAAIITIFAHMFREFMRDRFRGVRWYSWFTGIPVLWMTALLGISGYWLVWDTMAQYIAIASSEMMDWLPIFTEPMARNFLTSEDMNDRFFTLIAFIHVIGIPIFLVFGVWIHLFRISRSTINPPRGLAIG
;
A
#
# COMPACT_ATOMS: atom_id res chain seq x y z
N MET A 1 0.49 -16.69 24.61
CA MET A 1 0.69 -17.82 23.67
C MET A 1 1.35 -18.95 24.44
N ASN A 2 1.18 -20.23 24.06
CA ASN A 2 1.84 -21.32 24.77
C ASN A 2 3.37 -21.19 24.63
N ASN A 3 4.14 -21.41 25.70
CA ASN A 3 5.58 -21.13 25.74
C ASN A 3 6.39 -21.87 24.66
N GLN A 4 5.89 -23.02 24.20
CA GLN A 4 6.52 -23.78 23.11
C GLN A 4 6.26 -23.17 21.72
N ILE A 5 5.07 -22.63 21.48
CA ILE A 5 4.72 -21.99 20.21
C ILE A 5 5.56 -20.72 20.03
N GLN A 6 5.72 -19.92 21.10
CA GLN A 6 6.55 -18.72 21.05
C GLN A 6 8.02 -19.04 20.73
N LYS A 7 8.60 -20.05 21.40
CA LYS A 7 9.97 -20.50 21.12
C LYS A 7 10.15 -20.98 19.68
N PHE A 8 9.15 -21.68 19.13
CA PHE A 8 9.17 -22.11 17.74
C PHE A 8 9.11 -20.91 16.77
N CYS A 9 8.22 -19.95 17.00
CA CYS A 9 8.13 -18.72 16.21
C CYS A 9 9.44 -17.91 16.26
N ASP A 10 10.02 -17.74 17.44
CA ASP A 10 11.29 -17.02 17.62
C ASP A 10 12.47 -17.74 16.94
N SER A 11 12.54 -19.07 17.04
CA SER A 11 13.57 -19.87 16.36
C SER A 11 13.43 -19.80 14.84
N SER A 12 12.20 -19.85 14.34
CA SER A 12 11.92 -19.76 12.90
C SER A 12 12.30 -18.38 12.37
N MET A 13 11.87 -17.31 13.05
CA MET A 13 12.17 -15.94 12.66
C MET A 13 13.68 -15.63 12.75
N SER A 14 14.38 -16.15 13.76
CA SER A 14 15.84 -15.98 13.88
C SER A 14 16.61 -16.73 12.80
N THR A 15 16.10 -17.87 12.32
CA THR A 15 16.66 -18.58 11.17
C THR A 15 16.51 -17.77 9.88
N ILE A 16 15.33 -17.21 9.65
CA ILE A 16 15.06 -16.32 8.51
C ILE A 16 15.97 -15.09 8.57
N GLU A 17 16.02 -14.40 9.71
CA GLU A 17 16.90 -13.24 9.88
C GLU A 17 18.38 -13.61 9.72
N GLY A 18 18.80 -14.80 10.17
CA GLY A 18 20.16 -15.31 9.97
C GLY A 18 20.50 -15.57 8.51
N TRP A 19 19.54 -16.08 7.72
CA TRP A 19 19.71 -16.28 6.28
C TRP A 19 19.86 -14.94 5.54
N PHE A 20 18.98 -13.97 5.81
CA PHE A 20 19.09 -12.62 5.25
C PHE A 20 20.35 -11.89 5.73
N GLY A 21 20.76 -12.08 6.98
CA GLY A 21 21.99 -11.51 7.52
C GLY A 21 23.27 -12.08 6.90
N ARG A 22 23.23 -13.31 6.37
CA ARG A 22 24.33 -13.89 5.58
C ARG A 22 24.34 -13.37 4.14
N ALA A 23 23.17 -13.14 3.55
CA ALA A 23 23.05 -12.67 2.17
C ALA A 23 23.38 -11.18 2.00
N PHE A 24 22.88 -10.32 2.89
CA PHE A 24 23.03 -8.86 2.79
C PHE A 24 24.04 -8.26 3.79
N GLY A 25 24.55 -9.06 4.73
CA GLY A 25 25.34 -8.58 5.86
C GLY A 25 24.46 -8.14 7.04
N LYS A 26 24.97 -8.26 8.28
CA LYS A 26 24.21 -7.96 9.50
C LYS A 26 23.72 -6.50 9.58
N GLU A 27 24.44 -5.57 8.98
CA GLU A 27 24.12 -4.14 8.99
C GLU A 27 23.05 -3.74 7.96
N LEU A 28 22.87 -4.52 6.88
CA LEU A 28 21.91 -4.25 5.80
C LEU A 28 20.80 -5.31 5.74
N ASN A 29 20.53 -6.02 6.84
CA ASN A 29 19.48 -7.03 6.83
C ASN A 29 18.10 -6.34 6.66
N PRO A 30 17.37 -6.58 5.55
CA PRO A 30 16.09 -5.93 5.28
C PRO A 30 15.05 -6.19 6.37
N MET A 31 15.14 -7.34 7.04
CA MET A 31 14.21 -7.75 8.10
C MET A 31 14.22 -6.81 9.31
N TYR A 32 15.33 -6.11 9.56
CA TYR A 32 15.40 -5.12 10.64
C TYR A 32 14.79 -3.77 10.26
N TYR A 33 14.66 -3.48 8.97
CA TYR A 33 14.24 -2.18 8.44
C TYR A 33 12.90 -2.23 7.70
N LEU A 34 12.11 -3.30 7.81
CA LEU A 34 10.83 -3.45 7.09
C LEU A 34 9.86 -2.27 7.29
N GLY A 35 9.79 -1.73 8.50
CA GLY A 35 8.96 -0.55 8.77
C GLY A 35 9.47 0.71 8.04
N ALA A 36 10.79 0.95 8.10
CA ALA A 36 11.44 2.06 7.40
C ALA A 36 11.31 1.92 5.87
N LEU A 37 11.47 0.70 5.36
CA LEU A 37 11.35 0.36 3.95
C LEU A 37 9.91 0.61 3.46
N THR A 38 8.91 0.25 4.26
CA THR A 38 7.49 0.52 3.94
C THR A 38 7.22 2.03 3.86
N VAL A 39 7.73 2.83 4.80
CA VAL A 39 7.59 4.29 4.78
C VAL A 39 8.32 4.91 3.59
N TYR A 40 9.51 4.39 3.27
CA TYR A 40 10.28 4.83 2.10
C TYR A 40 9.57 4.53 0.78
N LEU A 41 9.04 3.31 0.62
CA LEU A 41 8.24 2.93 -0.55
C LEU A 41 6.96 3.77 -0.65
N PHE A 42 6.30 4.05 0.47
CA PHE A 42 5.16 4.96 0.51
C PHE A 42 5.53 6.37 0.01
N TYR A 43 6.71 6.90 0.38
CA TYR A 43 7.18 8.18 -0.16
C TYR A 43 7.39 8.13 -1.67
N ILE A 44 7.99 7.06 -2.20
CA ILE A 44 8.16 6.87 -3.65
C ILE A 44 6.79 6.82 -4.33
N VAL A 45 5.84 6.05 -3.80
CA VAL A 45 4.47 5.94 -4.33
C VAL A 45 3.77 7.31 -4.30
N LEU A 46 3.90 8.08 -3.23
CA LEU A 46 3.29 9.40 -3.11
C LEU A 46 3.83 10.38 -4.17
N VAL A 47 5.16 10.48 -4.31
CA VAL A 47 5.80 11.39 -5.27
C VAL A 47 5.51 10.96 -6.71
N SER A 48 5.64 9.67 -7.02
CA SER A 48 5.33 9.14 -8.34
C SER A 48 3.85 9.24 -8.69
N GLY A 49 2.95 9.08 -7.72
CA GLY A 49 1.51 9.19 -7.88
C GLY A 49 1.07 10.61 -8.22
N ILE A 50 1.62 11.61 -7.51
CA ILE A 50 1.37 13.03 -7.83
C ILE A 50 1.84 13.35 -9.25
N TYR A 51 3.02 12.86 -9.64
CA TYR A 51 3.54 13.08 -11.00
C TYR A 51 2.63 12.48 -12.08
N VAL A 52 2.20 11.22 -11.91
CA VAL A 52 1.30 10.55 -12.85
C VAL A 52 -0.07 11.24 -12.88
N PHE A 53 -0.59 11.69 -11.74
CA PHE A 53 -1.88 12.35 -11.64
C PHE A 53 -1.95 13.66 -12.44
N VAL A 54 -0.84 14.42 -12.54
CA VAL A 54 -0.79 15.66 -13.35
C VAL A 54 -1.06 15.40 -14.83
N LEU A 55 -0.72 14.20 -15.32
CA LEU A 55 -0.89 13.80 -16.73
C LEU A 55 -2.10 12.88 -16.94
N TYR A 56 -2.80 12.51 -15.87
CA TYR A 56 -3.91 11.58 -15.88
C TYR A 56 -5.23 12.31 -16.11
N GLU A 57 -6.06 11.80 -17.01
CA GLU A 57 -7.40 12.32 -17.24
C GLU A 57 -8.42 11.53 -16.40
N SER A 58 -9.09 12.21 -15.45
CA SER A 58 -10.06 11.58 -14.55
C SER A 58 -11.48 11.45 -15.15
N SER A 59 -11.60 11.26 -16.47
CA SER A 59 -12.87 10.97 -17.15
C SER A 59 -12.97 9.47 -17.45
N ILE A 60 -14.18 8.91 -17.50
CA ILE A 60 -14.36 7.46 -17.74
C ILE A 60 -13.77 7.05 -19.09
N PHE A 61 -13.97 7.87 -20.12
CA PHE A 61 -13.51 7.61 -21.47
C PHE A 61 -12.03 7.96 -21.69
N GLY A 62 -11.48 8.90 -20.91
CA GLY A 62 -10.09 9.36 -21.01
C GLY A 62 -9.11 8.67 -20.06
N ALA A 63 -9.59 7.96 -19.04
CA ALA A 63 -8.75 7.28 -18.05
C ALA A 63 -7.77 6.30 -18.70
N TRP A 64 -8.29 5.35 -19.47
CA TRP A 64 -7.45 4.34 -20.13
C TRP A 64 -6.55 4.95 -21.22
N SER A 65 -7.07 5.88 -22.02
CA SER A 65 -6.32 6.49 -23.12
C SER A 65 -5.17 7.37 -22.62
N SER A 66 -5.35 8.12 -21.53
CA SER A 66 -4.28 8.92 -20.90
C SER A 66 -3.17 8.03 -20.34
N LEU A 67 -3.52 6.87 -19.77
CA LEU A 67 -2.59 5.85 -19.30
C LEU A 67 -1.79 5.22 -20.45
N GLU A 68 -2.44 4.90 -21.56
CA GLU A 68 -1.81 4.37 -22.78
C GLU A 68 -0.86 5.42 -23.39
N TYR A 69 -1.29 6.68 -23.47
CA TYR A 69 -0.48 7.80 -23.95
C TYR A 69 0.80 7.97 -23.12
N MET A 70 0.70 7.94 -21.78
CA MET A 70 1.86 8.00 -20.90
C MET A 70 2.84 6.84 -21.10
N SER A 71 2.34 5.66 -21.45
CA SER A 71 3.15 4.44 -21.59
C SER A 71 3.86 4.36 -22.94
N ASN A 72 3.23 4.89 -24.00
CA ASN A 72 3.75 4.82 -25.36
C ASN A 72 4.50 6.09 -25.78
N GLU A 73 3.87 7.26 -25.63
CA GLU A 73 4.39 8.54 -26.14
C GLU A 73 5.37 9.19 -25.16
N LEU A 74 5.10 9.08 -23.85
CA LEU A 74 5.94 9.63 -22.76
C LEU A 74 6.72 8.53 -22.01
N ARG A 75 7.14 7.48 -22.73
CA ARG A 75 7.72 6.26 -22.15
C ARG A 75 8.86 6.52 -21.17
N TRP A 76 9.77 7.43 -21.51
CA TRP A 76 10.98 7.72 -20.72
C TRP A 76 10.72 8.56 -19.45
N SER A 77 9.59 9.26 -19.36
CA SER A 77 9.25 10.09 -18.21
C SER A 77 8.05 9.50 -17.46
N ALA A 78 6.86 9.64 -18.03
CA ALA A 78 5.60 9.19 -17.43
C ALA A 78 5.47 7.67 -17.40
N GLY A 79 5.95 6.96 -18.43
CA GLY A 79 5.92 5.50 -18.48
C GLY A 79 6.78 4.85 -17.37
N ILE A 80 7.99 5.37 -17.14
CA ILE A 80 8.85 4.93 -16.03
C ILE A 80 8.21 5.28 -14.69
N MET A 81 7.69 6.50 -14.51
CA MET A 81 7.05 6.89 -13.25
C MET A 81 5.80 6.08 -12.93
N ARG A 82 4.99 5.72 -13.94
CA ARG A 82 3.85 4.80 -13.79
C ARG A 82 4.31 3.41 -13.37
N SER A 83 5.35 2.89 -14.02
CA SER A 83 5.91 1.58 -13.67
C SER A 83 6.48 1.58 -12.25
N LEU A 84 7.24 2.62 -11.90
CA LEU A 84 7.77 2.83 -10.56
C LEU A 84 6.64 2.91 -9.53
N HIS A 85 5.58 3.67 -9.80
CA HIS A 85 4.42 3.78 -8.92
C HIS A 85 3.78 2.41 -8.68
N ARG A 86 3.55 1.63 -9.74
CA ARG A 86 2.97 0.28 -9.65
C ARG A 86 3.85 -0.67 -8.83
N TYR A 87 5.12 -0.81 -9.20
CA TYR A 87 6.02 -1.74 -8.52
C TYR A 87 6.35 -1.31 -7.09
N ALA A 88 6.46 -0.01 -6.82
CA ALA A 88 6.65 0.49 -5.46
C ALA A 88 5.40 0.27 -4.59
N SER A 89 4.20 0.32 -5.18
CA SER A 89 2.95 0.00 -4.47
C SER A 89 2.88 -1.49 -4.10
N ASP A 90 3.21 -2.37 -5.04
CA ASP A 90 3.26 -3.82 -4.78
C ASP A 90 4.32 -4.14 -3.72
N ALA A 91 5.51 -3.53 -3.81
CA ALA A 91 6.56 -3.67 -2.82
C ALA A 91 6.10 -3.16 -1.45
N ALA A 92 5.40 -2.03 -1.37
CA ALA A 92 4.91 -1.48 -0.10
C ALA A 92 3.92 -2.43 0.59
N ILE A 93 3.03 -3.07 -0.18
CA ILE A 93 2.10 -4.08 0.33
C ILE A 93 2.86 -5.31 0.83
N ILE A 94 3.85 -5.80 0.08
CA ILE A 94 4.67 -6.94 0.52
C ILE A 94 5.43 -6.59 1.82
N THR A 95 6.02 -5.40 1.92
CA THR A 95 6.81 -5.01 3.08
C THR A 95 5.95 -4.76 4.31
N ILE A 96 4.74 -4.22 4.17
CA ILE A 96 3.83 -4.05 5.32
C ILE A 96 3.33 -5.39 5.85
N PHE A 97 3.02 -6.36 4.98
CA PHE A 97 2.67 -7.72 5.41
C PHE A 97 3.85 -8.43 6.06
N ALA A 98 5.06 -8.32 5.50
CA ALA A 98 6.27 -8.86 6.11
C ALA A 98 6.56 -8.21 7.48
N HIS A 99 6.37 -6.89 7.60
CA HIS A 99 6.50 -6.17 8.86
C HIS A 99 5.52 -6.68 9.92
N MET A 100 4.25 -6.81 9.56
CA MET A 100 3.21 -7.34 10.44
C MET A 100 3.50 -8.78 10.87
N PHE A 101 3.87 -9.64 9.90
CA PHE A 101 4.20 -11.05 10.16
C PHE A 101 5.38 -11.18 11.13
N ARG A 102 6.44 -10.39 10.93
CA ARG A 102 7.61 -10.37 11.82
C ARG A 102 7.25 -9.94 13.23
N GLU A 103 6.49 -8.85 13.39
CA GLU A 103 6.11 -8.35 14.71
C GLU A 103 5.13 -9.31 15.42
N PHE A 104 4.29 -10.01 14.66
CA PHE A 104 3.45 -11.10 15.16
C PHE A 104 4.27 -12.30 15.66
N MET A 105 5.23 -12.78 14.87
CA MET A 105 6.09 -13.91 15.27
C MET A 105 6.91 -13.62 16.53
N ARG A 106 7.32 -12.37 16.74
CA ARG A 106 8.09 -11.93 17.92
C ARG A 106 7.23 -11.56 19.14
N ASP A 107 5.93 -11.85 19.11
CA ASP A 107 4.95 -11.50 20.17
C ASP A 107 4.94 -10.00 20.52
N ARG A 108 5.28 -9.14 19.56
CA ARG A 108 5.39 -7.68 19.77
C ARG A 108 4.06 -6.95 19.65
N PHE A 109 2.96 -7.70 19.65
CA PHE A 109 1.60 -7.17 19.62
C PHE A 109 0.96 -7.01 21.01
N ARG A 110 1.61 -7.51 22.07
CA ARG A 110 1.14 -7.44 23.47
C ARG A 110 2.11 -6.62 24.34
N GLY A 111 1.68 -6.27 25.55
CA GLY A 111 2.51 -5.57 26.54
C GLY A 111 2.82 -4.11 26.15
N VAL A 112 4.06 -3.67 26.34
CA VAL A 112 4.48 -2.25 26.17
C VAL A 112 4.26 -1.72 24.74
N ARG A 113 4.15 -2.60 23.74
CA ARG A 113 3.99 -2.25 22.31
C ARG A 113 2.57 -2.42 21.76
N TRP A 114 1.59 -2.67 22.63
CA TRP A 114 0.18 -2.81 22.24
C TRP A 114 -0.33 -1.61 21.43
N TYR A 115 0.15 -0.40 21.75
CA TYR A 115 -0.23 0.85 21.08
C TYR A 115 0.20 0.87 19.62
N SER A 116 1.44 0.45 19.31
CA SER A 116 1.93 0.37 17.94
C SER A 116 1.14 -0.67 17.14
N TRP A 117 0.78 -1.80 17.74
CA TRP A 117 -0.08 -2.79 17.07
C TRP A 117 -1.47 -2.24 16.76
N PHE A 118 -2.13 -1.62 17.75
CA PHE A 118 -3.48 -1.08 17.59
C PHE A 118 -3.54 0.02 16.52
N THR A 119 -2.53 0.89 16.48
CA THR A 119 -2.43 1.97 15.47
C THR A 119 -1.98 1.46 14.10
N GLY A 120 -1.27 0.33 14.03
CA GLY A 120 -0.83 -0.29 12.78
C GLY A 120 -1.96 -0.96 11.99
N ILE A 121 -3.01 -1.46 12.66
CA ILE A 121 -4.16 -2.10 11.99
C ILE A 121 -4.91 -1.11 11.06
N PRO A 122 -5.30 0.10 11.51
CA PRO A 122 -5.88 1.10 10.63
C PRO A 122 -4.96 1.48 9.45
N VAL A 123 -3.66 1.65 9.71
CA VAL A 123 -2.67 1.97 8.67
C VAL A 123 -2.65 0.88 7.60
N LEU A 124 -2.64 -0.40 7.99
CA LEU A 124 -2.69 -1.53 7.06
C LEU A 124 -3.94 -1.48 6.17
N TRP A 125 -5.11 -1.28 6.76
CA TRP A 125 -6.37 -1.19 5.99
C TRP A 125 -6.38 0.00 5.05
N MET A 126 -5.87 1.15 5.47
CA MET A 126 -5.78 2.33 4.62
C MET A 126 -4.81 2.15 3.45
N THR A 127 -3.67 1.48 3.67
CA THR A 127 -2.75 1.12 2.59
C THR A 127 -3.38 0.13 1.62
N ALA A 128 -4.14 -0.86 2.11
CA ALA A 128 -4.86 -1.80 1.25
C ALA A 128 -5.96 -1.10 0.42
N LEU A 129 -6.71 -0.18 1.03
CA LEU A 129 -7.70 0.64 0.35
C LEU A 129 -7.07 1.54 -0.73
N LEU A 130 -5.87 2.08 -0.50
CA LEU A 130 -5.11 2.77 -1.53
C LEU A 130 -4.76 1.87 -2.70
N GLY A 131 -4.27 0.65 -2.44
CA GLY A 131 -3.97 -0.31 -3.50
C GLY A 131 -5.19 -0.64 -4.36
N ILE A 132 -6.33 -0.91 -3.72
CA ILE A 132 -7.59 -1.24 -4.42
C ILE A 132 -8.09 -0.03 -5.22
N SER A 133 -8.22 1.13 -4.59
CA SER A 133 -8.71 2.35 -5.25
C SER A 133 -7.80 2.82 -6.38
N GLY A 134 -6.48 2.64 -6.27
CA GLY A 134 -5.54 2.96 -7.34
C GLY A 134 -5.71 2.03 -8.54
N TYR A 135 -6.03 0.77 -8.30
CA TYR A 135 -6.32 -0.19 -9.37
C TYR A 135 -7.62 0.16 -10.10
N TRP A 136 -8.64 0.67 -9.40
CA TRP A 136 -9.88 1.14 -10.02
C TRP A 136 -9.64 2.25 -11.06
N LEU A 137 -8.64 3.11 -10.83
CA LEU A 137 -8.30 4.21 -11.74
C LEU A 137 -7.63 3.75 -13.05
N VAL A 138 -7.20 2.49 -13.14
CA VAL A 138 -6.67 1.96 -14.41
C VAL A 138 -7.78 1.87 -15.45
N TRP A 139 -8.99 1.51 -15.02
CA TRP A 139 -10.18 1.39 -15.87
C TRP A 139 -10.00 0.51 -17.12
N ASP A 140 -9.20 -0.56 -17.01
CA ASP A 140 -9.20 -1.66 -17.97
C ASP A 140 -10.21 -2.74 -17.59
N THR A 141 -10.38 -3.75 -18.45
CA THR A 141 -11.32 -4.86 -18.20
C THR A 141 -11.04 -5.57 -16.87
N MET A 142 -9.76 -5.72 -16.51
CA MET A 142 -9.39 -6.32 -15.23
C MET A 142 -9.75 -5.41 -14.05
N ALA A 143 -9.44 -4.11 -14.14
CA ALA A 143 -9.79 -3.13 -13.10
C ALA A 143 -11.30 -3.07 -12.87
N GLN A 144 -12.11 -3.16 -13.93
CA GLN A 144 -13.55 -3.20 -13.82
C GLN A 144 -14.02 -4.43 -13.01
N TYR A 145 -13.50 -5.62 -13.30
CA TYR A 145 -13.83 -6.81 -12.50
C TYR A 145 -13.39 -6.69 -11.03
N ILE A 146 -12.20 -6.14 -10.78
CA ILE A 146 -11.73 -5.91 -9.41
C ILE A 146 -12.61 -4.88 -8.69
N ALA A 147 -13.04 -3.82 -9.38
CA ALA A 147 -13.93 -2.81 -8.83
C ALA A 147 -15.31 -3.37 -8.47
N ILE A 148 -15.87 -4.23 -9.33
CA ILE A 148 -17.12 -4.95 -9.04
C ILE A 148 -16.92 -5.84 -7.81
N ALA A 149 -15.93 -6.74 -7.82
CA ALA A 149 -15.72 -7.70 -6.72
C ALA A 149 -15.43 -7.03 -5.37
N SER A 150 -14.63 -5.95 -5.36
CA SER A 150 -14.35 -5.20 -4.14
C SER A 150 -15.54 -4.37 -3.66
N SER A 151 -16.39 -3.89 -4.57
CA SER A 151 -17.66 -3.23 -4.21
C SER A 151 -18.70 -4.22 -3.70
N GLU A 152 -18.82 -5.42 -4.29
CA GLU A 152 -19.71 -6.47 -3.79
C GLU A 152 -19.33 -6.92 -2.37
N MET A 153 -18.03 -6.98 -2.07
CA MET A 153 -17.56 -7.23 -0.71
C MET A 153 -17.99 -6.13 0.26
N MET A 154 -18.04 -4.88 -0.20
CA MET A 154 -18.53 -3.74 0.59
C MET A 154 -20.06 -3.77 0.76
N ASP A 155 -20.80 -4.21 -0.27
CA ASP A 155 -22.25 -4.31 -0.26
C ASP A 155 -22.78 -5.35 0.74
N TRP A 156 -21.92 -6.27 1.18
CA TRP A 156 -22.24 -7.16 2.30
C TRP A 156 -22.36 -6.42 3.64
N LEU A 157 -21.70 -5.26 3.78
CA LEU A 157 -21.89 -4.38 4.92
C LEU A 157 -23.16 -3.55 4.65
N PRO A 158 -24.22 -3.63 5.48
CA PRO A 158 -25.49 -2.91 5.27
C PRO A 158 -25.36 -1.41 5.62
N ILE A 159 -24.33 -0.76 5.06
CA ILE A 159 -24.00 0.66 5.23
C ILE A 159 -24.70 1.49 4.15
N PHE A 160 -24.81 0.94 2.93
CA PHE A 160 -25.43 1.60 1.79
C PHE A 160 -26.79 0.98 1.47
N THR A 161 -27.76 1.83 1.09
CA THR A 161 -29.11 1.41 0.72
C THR A 161 -29.18 0.77 -0.65
N GLU A 162 -28.28 1.16 -1.56
CA GLU A 162 -28.15 0.56 -2.89
C GLU A 162 -26.76 -0.08 -3.06
N PRO A 163 -26.65 -1.20 -3.79
CA PRO A 163 -25.37 -1.85 -4.04
C PRO A 163 -24.40 -0.93 -4.80
N MET A 164 -23.25 -0.64 -4.22
CA MET A 164 -22.17 0.12 -4.86
C MET A 164 -21.67 -0.57 -6.14
N ALA A 165 -21.66 -1.91 -6.17
CA ALA A 165 -21.16 -2.68 -7.30
C ALA A 165 -21.87 -2.36 -8.63
N ARG A 166 -23.14 -1.93 -8.55
CA ARG A 166 -23.93 -1.53 -9.73
C ARG A 166 -23.28 -0.41 -10.53
N ASN A 167 -22.59 0.53 -9.87
CA ASN A 167 -21.93 1.66 -10.55
C ASN A 167 -20.77 1.21 -11.45
N PHE A 168 -20.23 0.00 -11.26
CA PHE A 168 -19.06 -0.51 -11.96
C PHE A 168 -19.40 -1.52 -13.07
N LEU A 169 -20.67 -1.88 -13.27
CA LEU A 169 -21.09 -2.93 -14.22
C LEU A 169 -20.86 -2.53 -15.68
N THR A 170 -21.16 -1.29 -16.03
CA THR A 170 -20.92 -0.75 -17.37
C THR A 170 -20.31 0.66 -17.29
N SER A 171 -19.68 1.11 -18.37
CA SER A 171 -19.20 2.49 -18.48
C SER A 171 -20.34 3.52 -18.49
N GLU A 172 -21.57 3.12 -18.84
CA GLU A 172 -22.75 3.99 -18.85
C GLU A 172 -23.37 4.14 -17.45
N ASP A 173 -23.24 3.11 -16.60
CA ASP A 173 -23.66 3.17 -15.19
C ASP A 173 -22.72 4.03 -14.32
N MET A 174 -21.46 4.18 -14.77
CA MET A 174 -20.45 4.98 -14.08
C MET A 174 -20.65 6.48 -14.36
N ASN A 175 -20.63 7.30 -13.32
CA ASN A 175 -20.73 8.76 -13.45
C ASN A 175 -19.33 9.41 -13.44
N ASP A 176 -19.04 10.29 -14.40
CA ASP A 176 -17.74 10.99 -14.49
C ASP A 176 -17.37 11.73 -13.19
N ARG A 177 -18.36 12.33 -12.50
CA ARG A 177 -18.14 13.01 -11.21
C ARG A 177 -17.77 12.04 -10.11
N PHE A 178 -18.40 10.86 -10.10
CA PHE A 178 -18.09 9.80 -9.13
C PHE A 178 -16.71 9.22 -9.38
N PHE A 179 -16.34 8.97 -10.64
CA PHE A 179 -15.01 8.52 -11.01
C PHE A 179 -13.92 9.55 -10.64
N THR A 180 -14.17 10.83 -10.91
CA THR A 180 -13.30 11.93 -10.47
C THR A 180 -13.18 11.97 -8.94
N LEU A 181 -14.28 11.78 -8.20
CA LEU A 181 -14.25 11.71 -6.73
C LEU A 181 -13.36 10.55 -6.23
N ILE A 182 -13.45 9.36 -6.84
CA ILE A 182 -12.57 8.22 -6.51
C ILE A 182 -11.11 8.59 -6.73
N ALA A 183 -10.79 9.26 -7.85
CA ALA A 183 -9.43 9.71 -8.14
C ALA A 183 -8.92 10.70 -7.07
N PHE A 184 -9.74 11.67 -6.66
CA PHE A 184 -9.37 12.61 -5.58
C PHE A 184 -9.21 11.93 -4.22
N ILE A 185 -10.09 10.98 -3.88
CA ILE A 185 -9.99 10.21 -2.63
C ILE A 185 -8.70 9.38 -2.62
N HIS A 186 -8.34 8.75 -3.74
CA HIS A 186 -7.12 7.98 -3.87
C HIS A 186 -5.85 8.85 -3.78
N VAL A 187 -5.82 9.99 -4.46
CA VAL A 187 -4.60 10.82 -4.55
C VAL A 187 -4.39 11.73 -3.34
N ILE A 188 -5.48 12.27 -2.76
CA ILE A 188 -5.40 13.27 -1.68
C ILE A 188 -6.05 12.75 -0.40
N GLY A 189 -7.29 12.24 -0.49
CA GLY A 189 -8.08 11.87 0.68
C GLY A 189 -7.39 10.85 1.58
N ILE A 190 -7.26 9.61 1.10
CA ILE A 190 -6.66 8.51 1.88
C ILE A 190 -5.18 8.75 2.20
N PRO A 191 -4.33 9.28 1.30
CA PRO A 191 -2.92 9.52 1.62
C PRO A 191 -2.70 10.51 2.77
N ILE A 192 -3.51 11.58 2.89
CA ILE A 192 -3.41 12.51 4.02
C ILE A 192 -3.70 11.80 5.33
N PHE A 193 -4.79 11.03 5.39
CA PHE A 193 -5.10 10.26 6.59
C PHE A 193 -4.02 9.21 6.86
N LEU A 194 -3.42 8.60 5.83
CA LEU A 194 -2.38 7.59 5.97
C LEU A 194 -1.11 8.20 6.56
N VAL A 195 -0.69 9.39 6.09
CA VAL A 195 0.42 10.15 6.68
C VAL A 195 0.16 10.43 8.16
N PHE A 196 -1.06 10.87 8.49
CA PHE A 196 -1.46 11.11 9.88
C PHE A 196 -1.45 9.83 10.72
N GLY A 197 -1.96 8.72 10.17
CA GLY A 197 -1.95 7.40 10.81
C GLY A 197 -0.54 6.87 11.06
N VAL A 198 0.37 7.02 10.09
CA VAL A 198 1.79 6.68 10.23
C VAL A 198 2.45 7.55 11.30
N TRP A 199 2.15 8.85 11.34
CA TRP A 199 2.65 9.74 12.40
C TRP A 199 2.21 9.27 13.79
N ILE A 200 0.92 8.95 13.97
CA ILE A 200 0.39 8.38 15.23
C ILE A 200 1.10 7.05 15.57
N HIS A 201 1.27 6.18 14.58
CA HIS A 201 1.90 4.87 14.77
C HIS A 201 3.36 4.98 15.24
N LEU A 202 4.10 5.96 14.71
CA LEU A 202 5.48 6.23 15.06
C LEU A 202 5.65 7.04 16.36
N PHE A 203 4.60 7.75 16.80
CA PHE A 203 4.66 8.72 17.89
C PHE A 203 5.23 8.18 19.21
N ARG A 204 4.92 6.93 19.56
CA ARG A 204 5.42 6.29 20.80
C ARG A 204 6.68 5.45 20.62
N ILE A 205 7.25 5.39 19.41
CA ILE A 205 8.44 4.58 19.14
C ILE A 205 9.70 5.43 19.36
N SER A 206 10.33 5.27 20.53
CA SER A 206 11.62 5.88 20.83
C SER A 206 12.71 5.21 19.99
N ARG A 207 13.26 5.94 18.99
CA ARG A 207 14.22 5.50 17.94
C ARG A 207 13.62 4.77 16.73
N SER A 208 12.58 5.32 16.11
CA SER A 208 12.16 4.87 14.78
C SER A 208 13.17 5.33 13.71
N THR A 209 13.67 4.40 12.91
CA THR A 209 14.36 4.72 11.67
C THR A 209 13.30 4.91 10.58
N ILE A 210 13.17 6.13 10.06
CA ILE A 210 12.21 6.46 8.99
C ILE A 210 12.83 6.12 7.63
N ASN A 211 14.12 6.41 7.45
CA ASN A 211 14.85 6.12 6.24
C ASN A 211 15.70 4.84 6.42
N PRO A 212 15.62 3.87 5.50
CA PRO A 212 16.54 2.74 5.51
C PRO A 212 17.99 3.21 5.24
N PRO A 213 19.00 2.45 5.68
CA PRO A 213 20.40 2.71 5.33
C PRO A 213 20.57 2.84 3.80
N ARG A 214 21.48 3.72 3.35
CA ARG A 214 21.65 4.05 1.91
C ARG A 214 21.86 2.81 1.02
N GLY A 215 22.51 1.76 1.54
CA GLY A 215 22.71 0.50 0.81
C GLY A 215 21.42 -0.26 0.53
N LEU A 216 20.39 -0.15 1.37
CA LEU A 216 19.07 -0.76 1.15
C LEU A 216 18.11 0.15 0.36
N ALA A 217 18.35 1.46 0.37
CA ALA A 217 17.52 2.45 -0.32
C ALA A 217 17.76 2.48 -1.84
N ILE A 218 18.99 2.15 -2.27
CA ILE A 218 19.41 2.24 -3.68
C ILE A 218 19.31 0.89 -4.40
N GLY A 219 19.29 -0.23 -3.65
CA GLY A 219 19.30 -1.60 -4.19
C GLY A 219 20.65 -2.27 -3.98
#